data_AF-A0A2G2WTB1-F1
#
_entry.id   AF-A0A2G2WTB1-F1
#
_cell.length_a   1.000
_cell.length_b   1.000
_cell.length_c   1.000
_cell.angle_alpha   90.00
_cell.angle_beta   90.00
_cell.angle_gamma   90.00
#
_symmetry.space_group_name_H-M   'P 1'
#
loop_
_entity.id
_entity.type
_entity.pdbx_description
1 polymer ?
#
loop_
_entity_poly.entity_id
_entity_poly.type
_entity_poly.pdbx_seq_one_letter_code
_entity_poly.pdbx_strand_id
1 'polypeptide(L)' 'MNIDGCNRFACLMKISSDSASTITPLPHMFMIKDMVVDMTNFYNQYKSIEPWLKRKTPGPTPGKEIS' A
#
# COMPACT_ATOMS: atom_id res chain seq x y z
N MET A 1 3.04 7.39 -5.71
CA MET A 1 3.53 8.78 -5.82
C MET A 1 2.42 9.62 -6.43
N ASN A 2 2.52 10.93 -6.30
CA ASN A 2 1.60 11.86 -6.94
C ASN A 2 2.19 12.26 -8.31
N ILE A 3 1.43 12.05 -9.37
CA ILE A 3 1.79 12.37 -10.75
C ILE A 3 0.70 13.29 -11.28
N ASP A 4 1.08 14.51 -11.66
CA ASP A 4 0.19 15.55 -12.17
C ASP A 4 -1.02 15.84 -11.25
N GLY A 5 -0.75 15.89 -9.94
CA GLY A 5 -1.76 16.17 -8.91
C GLY A 5 -2.56 14.96 -8.45
N CYS A 6 -2.43 13.80 -9.11
CA CYS A 6 -3.18 12.58 -8.78
C CYS A 6 -2.28 11.47 -8.22
N ASN A 7 -2.75 10.75 -7.20
CA ASN A 7 -2.04 9.57 -6.70
C ASN A 7 -2.20 8.41 -7.69
N ARG A 8 -1.06 7.92 -8.21
CA ARG A 8 -1.00 6.88 -9.26
C ARG A 8 0.10 5.86 -8.96
N PHE A 9 -0.03 4.68 -9.56
CA PHE A 9 1.05 3.71 -9.69
C PHE A 9 1.89 4.06 -10.90
N ALA A 10 3.13 4.52 -10.68
CA ALA A 10 4.01 4.96 -11.76
C ALA A 10 4.26 3.88 -12.81
N CYS A 11 4.39 2.62 -12.40
CA CYS A 11 4.62 1.48 -13.30
C CYS A 11 3.45 1.16 -14.25
N LEU A 12 2.24 1.62 -13.95
CA LEU A 12 1.05 1.41 -14.78
C LEU A 12 0.71 2.64 -15.62
N MET A 13 1.39 3.76 -15.38
CA MET A 13 1.14 5.01 -16.08
C MET A 13 1.94 5.08 -17.37
N LYS A 14 1.25 5.43 -18.47
CA LYS A 14 1.91 5.78 -19.73
C LYS A 14 2.56 7.15 -19.60
N ILE A 15 3.74 7.30 -20.20
CA ILE A 15 4.44 8.58 -20.29
C ILE A 15 3.81 9.37 -21.45
N SER A 16 3.27 10.55 -21.17
CA SER A 16 2.79 11.48 -22.20
C SER A 16 3.96 12.29 -22.77
N SER A 17 4.00 12.46 -24.09
CA SER A 17 4.96 13.32 -24.79
C SER A 17 4.55 14.79 -24.80
N ASP A 18 3.30 15.09 -24.45
CA ASP A 18 2.66 16.35 -24.81
C ASP A 18 3.05 17.50 -23.88
N SER A 19 3.50 17.19 -22.66
CA SER A 19 3.99 18.17 -21.70
C SER A 19 4.88 17.52 -20.63
N ALA A 20 5.63 18.35 -19.90
CA ALA A 20 6.40 17.89 -18.75
C ALA A 20 5.47 17.49 -17.60
N SER A 21 5.57 16.25 -17.12
CA SER A 21 4.83 15.78 -15.94
C SER A 21 5.51 16.21 -14.65
N THR A 22 4.72 16.60 -13.66
CA THR A 22 5.18 16.92 -12.31
C THR A 22 5.02 15.70 -11.41
N ILE A 23 6.13 15.22 -10.83
CA ILE A 23 6.14 14.07 -9.93
C ILE A 23 6.48 14.55 -8.52
N THR A 24 5.61 14.25 -7.56
CA THR A 24 5.81 14.57 -6.15
C THR A 24 5.54 13.34 -5.25
N PRO A 25 6.07 13.32 -4.01
CA PRO A 25 5.77 12.27 -3.05
C PRO A 25 4.27 12.19 -2.73
N LEU A 26 3.84 11.13 -2.03
CA LEU A 26 2.45 11.04 -1.58
C LEU A 26 2.12 12.18 -0.60
N PRO A 27 1.01 12.89 -0.79
CA PRO A 27 0.63 14.00 0.08
C PRO A 27 0.36 13.50 1.51
N HIS A 28 0.62 14.37 2.50
CA HIS A 28 0.41 14.10 3.93
C HIS A 28 1.20 12.91 4.49
N MET A 29 2.29 12.48 3.84
CA MET A 29 3.23 11.50 4.37
C MET A 29 4.59 12.15 4.62
N PHE A 30 5.31 11.67 5.66
CA PHE A 30 6.68 12.11 5.91
C PHE A 30 7.61 11.54 4.83
N MET A 31 8.45 12.39 4.25
CA MET A 31 9.40 11.99 3.22
C MET A 31 10.70 11.53 3.89
N ILE A 32 11.16 10.32 3.53
CA ILE A 32 12.44 9.79 4.00
C ILE A 32 13.55 10.30 3.08
N LYS A 33 13.40 10.07 1.77
CA LYS A 33 14.34 10.51 0.74
C LYS A 33 13.69 10.45 -0.65
N ASP A 34 13.92 11.46 -1.47
CA ASP A 34 13.34 11.62 -2.81
C ASP A 34 11.82 11.31 -2.85
N MET A 35 11.40 10.27 -3.58
CA MET A 35 10.00 9.85 -3.70
C MET A 35 9.59 8.76 -2.69
N VAL A 36 10.46 8.44 -1.74
CA VAL A 36 10.24 7.43 -0.71
C VAL A 36 9.66 8.09 0.53
N VAL A 37 8.47 7.63 0.92
CA VAL A 37 7.71 8.11 2.08
C VAL A 37 7.72 7.09 3.21
N ASP A 38 7.59 7.56 4.45
CA ASP A 38 7.45 6.71 5.63
C ASP A 38 6.03 6.11 5.69
N MET A 39 5.97 4.79 5.57
CA MET A 39 4.74 4.00 5.58
C MET A 39 4.44 3.37 6.95
N THR A 40 5.27 3.62 7.97
CA THR A 40 5.15 3.00 9.30
C THR A 40 3.78 3.24 9.92
N ASN A 41 3.29 4.48 9.89
CA ASN A 41 1.96 4.82 10.41
C ASN A 41 0.84 4.09 9.67
N PHE A 42 0.91 3.99 8.35
CA PHE A 42 -0.08 3.29 7.53
C PHE A 42 -0.16 1.80 7.90
N TYR A 43 1.00 1.13 8.04
CA TYR A 43 1.03 -0.28 8.42
C TYR A 43 0.56 -0.52 9.86
N ASN A 44 0.84 0.39 10.79
CA ASN A 44 0.36 0.27 12.17
C ASN A 44 -1.17 0.35 12.24
N GLN A 45 -1.80 1.23 11.46
CA GLN A 45 -3.26 1.30 11.34
C GLN A 45 -3.84 0.04 10.70
N TYR A 46 -3.18 -0.52 9.67
CA TYR A 46 -3.62 -1.78 9.07
C TYR A 46 -3.52 -2.96 10.05
N LYS A 47 -2.50 -2.99 10.92
CA LYS A 47 -2.37 -4.04 11.93
C LYS A 47 -3.43 -3.95 13.03
N SER A 48 -3.86 -2.74 13.42
CA SER A 48 -4.80 -2.56 14.53
C SER A 48 -6.21 -3.12 14.25
N ILE A 49 -6.60 -3.21 12.98
CA ILE A 49 -7.87 -3.82 12.58
C ILE A 49 -7.83 -5.35 12.55
N GLU A 50 -6.66 -5.95 12.80
CA GLU A 50 -6.43 -7.39 12.80
C GLU A 50 -7.02 -8.09 11.55
N PRO A 51 -6.49 -7.79 10.33
CA PRO A 51 -7.11 -8.15 9.05
C PRO A 51 -6.85 -9.63 8.67
N TRP A 52 -7.13 -10.54 9.59
CA TRP A 52 -7.02 -11.98 9.41
C TRP A 52 -8.28 -12.69 9.90
N LEU A 53 -8.43 -13.95 9.49
CA LEU A 53 -9.55 -14.77 9.91
C LEU A 53 -9.46 -15.07 11.41
N LYS A 54 -10.38 -14.50 12.20
CA LYS A 54 -10.55 -14.84 13.62
C LYS A 54 -11.58 -15.95 13.76
N ARG A 55 -11.14 -17.14 14.13
CA ARG A 55 -12.03 -18.26 14.47
C ARG A 55 -12.29 -18.28 15.97
N LYS A 56 -13.56 -18.39 16.36
CA LYS A 56 -13.95 -18.59 17.77
C LYS A 56 -13.63 -20.01 18.27
N THR A 57 -13.62 -20.97 17.36
CA THR A 57 -13.34 -22.39 17.64
C THR A 57 -11.98 -22.76 17.03
N PRO A 58 -11.12 -23.52 17.72
CA PRO A 58 -9.90 -24.04 17.11
C PRO A 58 -10.23 -24.79 15.82
N GLY A 59 -9.52 -24.50 14.73
CA GLY A 59 -9.59 -25.32 13.53
C GLY A 59 -9.10 -26.74 13.82
N PRO A 60 -9.52 -27.76 13.04
CA PRO A 60 -8.93 -29.08 13.15
C PRO A 60 -7.41 -28.97 12.98
N THR A 61 -6.67 -29.76 13.77
CA THR A 61 -5.21 -29.80 13.80
C THR A 61 -4.58 -29.73 12.41
N PRO A 62 -3.45 -29.03 12.22
CA PRO A 62 -2.79 -28.94 10.92
C PRO A 62 -2.43 -30.35 10.44
N GLY A 63 -3.04 -30.80 9.34
CA GLY A 63 -2.79 -32.13 8.75
C GLY A 63 -4.03 -32.99 8.44
N LYS A 64 -5.25 -32.56 8.78
CA LYS A 64 -6.46 -33.17 8.21
C LYS A 64 -7.02 -32.30 7.09
N GLU A 65 -6.57 -32.54 5.87
CA GLU A 65 -7.36 -32.21 4.69
C GLU A 65 -8.69 -32.95 4.78
N ILE A 66 -9.77 -32.20 4.65
CA ILE A 66 -11.12 -32.72 4.50
C ILE A 66 -11.27 -32.94 2.99
N SER A 67 -11.01 -34.17 2.57
CA SER A 67 -11.33 -34.69 1.23
C SER A 67 -12.84 -34.77 1.02
#